data_AF-J3A2S1-F1
#
_entry.id   AF-J3A2S1-F1
#
_cell.length_a   1.000
_cell.length_b   1.000
_cell.length_c   1.000
_cell.angle_alpha   90.00
_cell.angle_beta   90.00
_cell.angle_gamma   90.00
#
_symmetry.space_group_name_H-M   'P 1'
#
loop_
_entity.id
_entity.type
_entity.pdbx_description
1 polymer ?
#
loop_
_entity_poly.entity_id
_entity_poly.type
_entity_poly.pdbx_seq_one_letter_code
_entity_poly.pdbx_strand_id
1 'polypeptide(L)'
;MTYAIVGFGKIGQALAHAFARKNINVTVASRRPPETLTPRARAIGPTVVAKSLRDALEADTIILAVPFGEHREVAKALPSWKGKTVIDAMNLFPVPEELESLPSSAVVAKSFTGAKVVKGFNHLIAATLATDPVVEGGHRVVFLSSDDEDATASVAALAKQLGFAPVKLGKLNEGGALVHARGRAWGQLIFQDLFKKEP
;
A
#
# COMPACT_ATOMS: atom_id res chain seq x y z
N MET A 1 8.50 -4.36 14.23
CA MET A 1 7.45 -4.19 13.21
C MET A 1 7.81 -5.06 12.02
N THR A 2 6.91 -5.93 11.60
CA THR A 2 7.07 -6.80 10.43
C THR A 2 6.16 -6.34 9.31
N TYR A 3 6.63 -6.48 8.07
CA TYR A 3 5.95 -5.95 6.88
C TYR A 3 5.67 -7.07 5.87
N ALA A 4 4.50 -7.00 5.26
CA ALA A 4 4.14 -7.84 4.13
C ALA A 4 3.54 -7.03 2.99
N ILE A 5 3.82 -7.43 1.76
CA ILE A 5 3.16 -6.94 0.54
C ILE A 5 2.35 -8.09 -0.03
N VAL A 6 1.02 -7.93 -0.06
CA VAL A 6 0.11 -8.88 -0.67
C VAL A 6 -0.23 -8.38 -2.07
N GLY A 7 0.20 -9.15 -3.08
CA GLY A 7 0.17 -8.77 -4.48
C GLY A 7 1.57 -8.41 -4.98
N PHE A 8 2.07 -9.15 -5.97
CA PHE A 8 3.45 -9.01 -6.48
C PHE A 8 3.50 -8.64 -7.97
N GLY A 9 2.53 -7.83 -8.40
CA GLY A 9 2.54 -7.14 -9.70
C GLY A 9 3.46 -5.92 -9.70
N LYS A 10 3.26 -4.99 -10.65
CA LYS A 10 4.12 -3.80 -10.81
C LYS A 10 4.19 -2.93 -9.54
N ILE A 11 3.05 -2.65 -8.89
CA ILE A 11 3.01 -1.87 -7.64
C ILE A 11 3.68 -2.62 -6.49
N GLY A 12 3.37 -3.92 -6.33
CA GLY A 12 3.98 -4.73 -5.28
C GLY A 12 5.50 -4.83 -5.41
N GLN A 13 6.02 -4.97 -6.63
CA GLN A 13 7.47 -4.96 -6.91
C GLN A 13 8.09 -3.58 -6.68
N ALA A 14 7.40 -2.49 -7.07
CA ALA A 14 7.86 -1.13 -6.81
C ALA A 14 8.02 -0.85 -5.30
N LEU A 15 7.04 -1.28 -4.50
CA LEU A 15 7.11 -1.20 -3.05
C LEU A 15 8.23 -2.09 -2.50
N ALA A 16 8.36 -3.33 -2.96
CA ALA A 16 9.45 -4.22 -2.54
C ALA A 16 10.84 -3.63 -2.83
N HIS A 17 11.01 -2.94 -3.96
CA HIS A 17 12.24 -2.19 -4.24
C HIS A 17 12.48 -1.06 -3.24
N ALA A 18 11.44 -0.35 -2.80
CA ALA A 18 11.58 0.67 -1.76
C ALA A 18 12.06 0.09 -0.42
N PHE A 19 11.54 -1.08 -0.02
CA PHE A 19 12.02 -1.79 1.17
C PHE A 19 13.48 -2.24 1.01
N ALA A 20 13.82 -2.86 -0.13
CA ALA A 20 15.16 -3.35 -0.42
C ALA A 20 16.21 -2.24 -0.42
N ARG A 21 15.92 -1.07 -1.01
CA ARG A 21 16.82 0.10 -0.99
C ARG A 21 17.23 0.56 0.41
N LYS A 22 16.39 0.29 1.40
CA LYS A 22 16.59 0.71 2.80
C LYS A 22 16.99 -0.46 3.71
N ASN A 23 17.29 -1.63 3.14
CA ASN A 23 17.61 -2.86 3.85
C ASN A 23 16.53 -3.24 4.90
N ILE A 24 15.27 -2.94 4.62
CA ILE A 24 14.15 -3.30 5.49
C ILE A 24 13.58 -4.65 5.01
N ASN A 25 13.43 -5.60 5.94
CA ASN A 25 12.85 -6.90 5.65
C ASN A 25 11.36 -6.78 5.32
N VAL A 26 10.94 -7.38 4.21
CA VAL A 26 9.55 -7.43 3.79
C VAL A 26 9.22 -8.79 3.18
N THR A 27 8.09 -9.34 3.60
CA THR A 27 7.55 -10.56 2.99
C THR A 27 6.71 -10.20 1.77
N VAL A 28 6.80 -10.96 0.68
CA VAL A 28 5.90 -10.82 -0.48
C VAL A 28 5.07 -12.08 -0.65
N ALA A 29 3.78 -11.91 -0.92
CA ALA A 29 2.87 -13.02 -1.14
C ALA A 29 1.86 -12.70 -2.25
N SER A 30 1.27 -13.76 -2.79
CA SER A 30 0.12 -13.67 -3.69
C SER A 30 -0.76 -14.91 -3.53
N ARG A 31 -1.79 -15.05 -4.36
CA ARG A 31 -2.59 -16.29 -4.46
C ARG A 31 -1.80 -17.47 -5.04
N ARG A 32 -0.64 -17.22 -5.65
CA ARG A 32 0.23 -18.24 -6.23
C ARG A 32 1.23 -18.77 -5.19
N PRO A 33 1.74 -20.00 -5.35
CA PRO A 33 2.77 -20.55 -4.49
C PRO A 33 4.04 -19.66 -4.42
N PRO A 34 4.72 -19.58 -3.27
CA PRO A 34 5.87 -18.68 -3.05
C PRO A 34 7.02 -18.88 -4.03
N GLU A 35 7.20 -20.11 -4.51
CA GLU A 35 8.23 -20.51 -5.47
C GLU A 35 8.09 -19.73 -6.78
N THR A 36 6.85 -19.36 -7.15
CA THR A 36 6.58 -18.56 -8.36
C THR A 36 6.98 -17.08 -8.23
N LEU A 37 7.11 -16.58 -7.00
CA LEU A 37 7.55 -15.20 -6.69
C LEU A 37 9.04 -15.14 -6.40
N THR A 38 9.62 -16.25 -5.90
CA THR A 38 10.98 -16.32 -5.37
C THR A 38 12.05 -15.77 -6.32
N PRO A 39 12.09 -16.11 -7.62
CA PRO A 39 13.10 -15.56 -8.53
C PRO A 39 13.05 -14.04 -8.62
N ARG A 40 11.84 -13.47 -8.70
CA ARG A 40 11.63 -12.02 -8.78
C ARG A 40 11.93 -11.33 -7.45
N ALA A 41 11.54 -11.93 -6.33
CA ALA A 41 11.87 -11.41 -4.99
C ALA A 41 13.39 -11.34 -4.77
N ARG A 42 14.11 -12.42 -5.10
CA ARG A 42 15.58 -12.48 -5.02
C ARG A 42 16.27 -11.45 -5.92
N ALA A 43 15.73 -11.22 -7.11
CA ALA A 43 16.26 -10.21 -8.03
C ALA A 43 16.12 -8.77 -7.49
N ILE A 44 15.14 -8.50 -6.63
CA ILE A 44 14.97 -7.20 -5.96
C ILE A 44 15.99 -7.04 -4.83
N GLY A 45 16.19 -8.09 -4.03
CA GLY A 45 17.20 -8.07 -2.97
C GLY A 45 16.98 -9.14 -1.89
N PRO A 46 17.97 -9.37 -1.03
CA PRO A 46 17.93 -10.44 -0.03
C PRO A 46 16.90 -10.18 1.09
N THR A 47 16.48 -8.94 1.30
CA THR A 47 15.48 -8.56 2.31
C THR A 47 14.03 -8.78 1.84
N VAL A 48 13.82 -9.14 0.57
CA VAL A 48 12.51 -9.41 -0.01
C VAL A 48 12.29 -10.91 -0.09
N VAL A 49 11.45 -11.43 0.80
CA VAL A 49 11.28 -12.88 0.96
C VAL A 49 9.88 -13.30 0.51
N ALA A 50 9.80 -14.18 -0.48
CA ALA A 50 8.52 -14.77 -0.87
C ALA A 50 8.06 -15.79 0.20
N LYS A 51 6.81 -15.67 0.66
CA LYS A 51 6.16 -16.65 1.55
C LYS A 51 4.73 -16.94 1.11
N SER A 52 4.12 -17.94 1.74
CA SER A 52 2.70 -18.22 1.53
C SER A 52 1.87 -17.02 1.97
N LEU A 53 0.64 -16.88 1.44
CA LEU A 53 -0.27 -15.82 1.90
C LEU A 53 -0.49 -15.91 3.40
N ARG A 54 -0.69 -17.12 3.94
CA ARG A 54 -0.87 -17.36 5.38
C ARG A 54 0.27 -16.78 6.21
N ASP A 55 1.52 -17.11 5.87
CA ASP A 55 2.68 -16.67 6.65
C ASP A 55 2.94 -15.17 6.49
N ALA A 56 2.68 -14.61 5.30
CA ALA A 56 2.82 -13.18 5.07
C ALA A 56 1.80 -12.37 5.90
N LEU A 57 0.60 -12.92 6.12
CA LEU A 57 -0.44 -12.28 6.91
C LEU A 57 -0.17 -12.29 8.42
N GLU A 58 0.86 -13.00 8.89
CA GLU A 58 1.33 -12.89 10.28
C GLU A 58 1.91 -11.51 10.59
N ALA A 59 2.33 -10.75 9.57
CA ALA A 59 2.94 -9.44 9.73
C ALA A 59 2.05 -8.42 10.48
N ASP A 60 2.70 -7.45 11.12
CA ASP A 60 2.05 -6.34 11.83
C ASP A 60 1.39 -5.36 10.83
N THR A 61 2.08 -5.09 9.71
CA THR A 61 1.64 -4.17 8.67
C THR A 61 1.60 -4.86 7.31
N ILE A 62 0.43 -4.84 6.68
CA ILE A 62 0.17 -5.49 5.39
C ILE A 62 -0.17 -4.42 4.35
N ILE A 63 0.59 -4.37 3.26
CA ILE A 63 0.31 -3.51 2.10
C ILE A 63 -0.44 -4.31 1.05
N LEU A 64 -1.65 -3.87 0.70
CA LEU A 64 -2.48 -4.47 -0.34
C LEU A 64 -2.12 -3.85 -1.69
N ALA A 65 -1.53 -4.65 -2.56
CA ALA A 65 -1.15 -4.32 -3.94
C ALA A 65 -1.73 -5.35 -4.93
N VAL A 66 -2.99 -5.75 -4.69
CA VAL A 66 -3.79 -6.67 -5.54
C VAL A 66 -4.79 -5.89 -6.40
N PRO A 67 -5.37 -6.51 -7.46
CA PRO A 67 -6.55 -5.94 -8.10
C PRO A 67 -7.65 -5.68 -7.06
N PHE A 68 -8.34 -4.55 -7.14
CA PHE A 68 -9.26 -4.12 -6.07
C PHE A 68 -10.23 -5.21 -5.67
N GLY A 69 -10.90 -5.90 -6.62
CA GLY A 69 -11.88 -6.95 -6.28
C GLY A 69 -11.34 -8.12 -5.44
N GLU A 70 -10.03 -8.37 -5.48
CA GLU A 70 -9.40 -9.48 -4.73
C GLU A 70 -9.25 -9.18 -3.22
N HIS A 71 -9.44 -7.93 -2.77
CA HIS A 71 -9.27 -7.58 -1.35
C HIS A 71 -10.20 -8.36 -0.42
N ARG A 72 -11.40 -8.74 -0.89
CA ARG A 72 -12.38 -9.50 -0.10
C ARG A 72 -11.89 -10.91 0.20
N GLU A 73 -11.23 -11.56 -0.76
CA GLU A 73 -10.66 -12.89 -0.54
C GLU A 73 -9.43 -12.84 0.37
N VAL A 74 -8.63 -11.78 0.26
CA VAL A 74 -7.54 -11.54 1.23
C VAL A 74 -8.10 -11.33 2.63
N ALA A 75 -9.17 -10.54 2.79
CA ALA A 75 -9.79 -10.29 4.08
C ALA A 75 -10.30 -11.56 4.78
N LYS A 76 -10.81 -12.53 4.01
CA LYS A 76 -11.29 -13.84 4.51
C LYS A 76 -10.16 -14.78 4.95
N ALA A 77 -8.91 -14.49 4.59
CA ALA A 77 -7.77 -15.37 4.91
C ALA A 77 -7.42 -15.37 6.41
N LEU A 78 -7.91 -14.39 7.18
CA LEU A 78 -7.79 -14.35 8.64
C LEU A 78 -9.17 -14.24 9.28
N PRO A 79 -9.40 -14.90 10.44
CA PRO A 79 -10.64 -14.77 11.19
C PRO A 79 -10.79 -13.40 11.87
N SER A 80 -9.68 -12.67 12.08
CA SER A 80 -9.67 -11.33 12.65
C SER A 80 -8.45 -10.55 12.19
N TRP A 81 -8.61 -9.24 12.03
CA TRP A 81 -7.53 -8.31 11.71
C TRP A 81 -7.15 -7.41 12.89
N LYS A 82 -7.63 -7.72 14.10
CA LYS A 82 -7.32 -6.96 15.31
C LYS A 82 -5.80 -6.83 15.51
N GLY A 83 -5.34 -5.61 15.77
CA GLY A 83 -3.93 -5.30 15.99
C GLY A 83 -3.09 -5.18 14.72
N LYS A 84 -3.67 -5.38 13.53
CA LYS A 84 -2.98 -5.23 12.25
C LYS A 84 -3.23 -3.86 11.64
N THR A 85 -2.21 -3.35 10.95
CA THR A 85 -2.34 -2.19 10.08
C THR A 85 -2.43 -2.67 8.63
N VAL A 86 -3.43 -2.21 7.90
CA VAL A 86 -3.62 -2.53 6.47
C VAL A 86 -3.45 -1.26 5.66
N ILE A 87 -2.45 -1.25 4.77
CA ILE A 87 -2.18 -0.14 3.85
C ILE A 87 -2.84 -0.47 2.51
N ASP A 88 -3.89 0.28 2.14
CA ASP A 88 -4.56 0.18 0.84
C ASP A 88 -3.80 0.99 -0.22
N ALA A 89 -3.00 0.29 -1.02
CA ALA A 89 -2.32 0.83 -2.20
C ALA A 89 -3.05 0.53 -3.52
N MET A 90 -4.31 0.11 -3.44
CA MET A 90 -5.11 -0.30 -4.60
C MET A 90 -5.88 0.87 -5.21
N ASN A 91 -6.29 0.67 -6.45
CA ASN A 91 -7.17 1.56 -7.20
C ASN A 91 -8.34 0.76 -7.76
N LEU A 92 -9.51 1.38 -7.85
CA LEU A 92 -10.76 0.74 -8.24
C LEU A 92 -10.88 0.65 -9.77
N PHE A 93 -10.22 -0.35 -10.34
CA PHE A 93 -10.25 -0.61 -11.78
C PHE A 93 -10.32 -2.12 -12.09
N PRO A 94 -11.34 -2.62 -12.83
CA PRO A 94 -12.54 -1.89 -13.25
C PRO A 94 -13.43 -1.51 -12.05
N VAL A 95 -14.41 -0.62 -12.25
CA VAL A 95 -15.37 -0.22 -11.23
C VAL A 95 -16.48 -1.26 -11.19
N PRO A 96 -16.67 -2.00 -10.08
CA PRO A 96 -17.85 -2.84 -9.90
C PRO A 96 -19.10 -1.95 -9.93
N GLU A 97 -20.14 -2.42 -10.62
CA GLU A 97 -21.42 -1.71 -10.76
C GLU A 97 -22.05 -1.36 -9.39
N GLU A 98 -21.77 -2.20 -8.39
CA GLU A 98 -22.34 -2.18 -7.04
C GLU A 98 -21.62 -1.27 -6.04
N LEU A 99 -20.56 -0.54 -6.42
CA LEU A 99 -19.93 0.34 -5.44
C LEU A 99 -20.82 1.57 -5.19
N GLU A 100 -21.42 1.61 -4.00
CA GLU A 100 -22.08 2.77 -3.40
C GLU A 100 -21.25 4.06 -3.56
N SER A 101 -21.85 5.21 -3.27
CA SER A 101 -21.20 6.54 -3.30
C SER A 101 -19.99 6.69 -2.35
N LEU A 102 -19.61 5.63 -1.62
CA LEU A 102 -18.50 5.63 -0.68
C LEU A 102 -17.13 5.57 -1.39
N PRO A 103 -16.10 6.21 -0.80
CA PRO A 103 -14.71 6.03 -1.24
C PRO A 103 -14.28 4.56 -1.19
N SER A 104 -13.47 4.11 -2.15
CA SER A 104 -13.04 2.71 -2.29
C SER A 104 -12.38 2.17 -1.03
N SER A 105 -11.57 2.97 -0.36
CA SER A 105 -10.84 2.56 0.84
C SER A 105 -11.74 2.45 2.07
N ALA A 106 -12.90 3.12 2.10
CA ALA A 106 -13.92 2.88 3.12
C ALA A 106 -14.59 1.50 2.92
N VAL A 107 -14.78 1.06 1.67
CA VAL A 107 -15.23 -0.31 1.36
C VAL A 107 -14.18 -1.34 1.76
N VAL A 108 -12.90 -1.04 1.55
CA VAL A 108 -11.80 -1.89 2.05
C VAL A 108 -11.86 -1.95 3.58
N ALA A 109 -11.97 -0.83 4.29
CA ALA A 109 -12.04 -0.81 5.75
C ALA A 109 -13.17 -1.70 6.31
N LYS A 110 -14.34 -1.74 5.68
CA LYS A 110 -15.45 -2.64 6.05
C LYS A 110 -15.10 -4.13 5.90
N SER A 111 -14.19 -4.50 5.01
CA SER A 111 -13.79 -5.90 4.77
C SER A 111 -12.75 -6.38 5.79
N PHE A 112 -11.88 -5.50 6.29
CA PHE A 112 -10.79 -5.84 7.20
C PHE A 112 -11.16 -5.49 8.66
N THR A 113 -12.26 -6.06 9.15
CA THR A 113 -12.81 -5.75 10.49
C THR A 113 -11.76 -5.90 11.60
N GLY A 114 -11.58 -4.82 12.37
CA GLY A 114 -10.60 -4.74 13.47
C GLY A 114 -9.20 -4.28 13.05
N ALA A 115 -8.92 -4.19 11.75
CA ALA A 115 -7.69 -3.57 11.26
C ALA A 115 -7.74 -2.05 11.39
N LYS A 116 -6.57 -1.43 11.50
CA LYS A 116 -6.39 -0.02 11.24
C LYS A 116 -6.06 0.17 9.75
N VAL A 117 -6.96 0.78 8.96
CA VAL A 117 -6.81 0.90 7.50
C VAL A 117 -6.30 2.28 7.11
N VAL A 118 -5.21 2.31 6.34
CA VAL A 118 -4.59 3.54 5.82
C VAL A 118 -4.54 3.48 4.31
N LYS A 119 -5.12 4.44 3.61
CA LYS A 119 -4.91 4.62 2.17
C LYS A 119 -3.56 5.28 1.92
N GLY A 120 -2.74 4.72 1.05
CA GLY A 120 -1.43 5.29 0.72
C GLY A 120 -0.74 4.61 -0.46
N PHE A 121 0.28 5.26 -1.03
CA PHE A 121 1.08 4.77 -2.17
C PHE A 121 0.32 4.48 -3.48
N ASN A 122 -1.00 4.67 -3.53
CA ASN A 122 -1.83 4.34 -4.69
C ASN A 122 -1.78 5.38 -5.82
N HIS A 123 -1.38 6.62 -5.51
CA HIS A 123 -1.48 7.75 -6.42
C HIS A 123 -0.38 7.81 -7.49
N LEU A 124 0.77 7.18 -7.27
CA LEU A 124 1.88 7.15 -8.24
C LEU A 124 1.74 5.94 -9.16
N ILE A 125 2.16 6.09 -10.41
CA ILE A 125 2.36 4.93 -11.28
C ILE A 125 3.52 4.08 -10.77
N ALA A 126 3.47 2.77 -11.05
CA ALA A 126 4.47 1.82 -10.54
C ALA A 126 5.91 2.17 -10.94
N ALA A 127 6.12 2.71 -12.15
CA ALA A 127 7.43 3.11 -12.62
C ALA A 127 8.01 4.23 -11.74
N THR A 128 7.23 5.29 -11.47
CA THR A 128 7.62 6.39 -10.58
C THR A 128 7.84 5.90 -9.15
N LEU A 129 6.91 5.10 -8.61
CA LEU A 129 7.01 4.54 -7.26
C LEU A 129 8.26 3.67 -7.06
N ALA A 130 8.74 3.01 -8.12
CA ALA A 130 9.91 2.15 -8.08
C ALA A 130 11.24 2.92 -8.06
N THR A 131 11.27 4.18 -8.47
CA THR A 131 12.50 5.00 -8.46
C THR A 131 12.89 5.44 -7.04
N ASP A 132 14.13 5.89 -6.85
CA ASP A 132 14.58 6.45 -5.57
C ASP A 132 13.71 7.66 -5.21
N PRO A 133 13.07 7.68 -4.03
CA PRO A 133 12.30 8.84 -3.60
C PRO A 133 13.17 10.02 -3.17
N VAL A 134 14.49 9.87 -2.99
CA VAL A 134 15.40 10.99 -2.77
C VAL A 134 15.71 11.65 -4.11
N VAL A 135 15.13 12.82 -4.37
CA VAL A 135 15.13 13.47 -5.68
C VAL A 135 14.90 14.97 -5.53
N GLU A 136 15.39 15.78 -6.47
CA GLU A 136 15.24 17.25 -6.46
C GLU A 136 15.69 17.94 -5.14
N GLY A 137 16.71 17.40 -4.47
CA GLY A 137 17.18 17.91 -3.17
C GLY A 137 16.16 17.72 -2.03
N GLY A 138 15.27 16.75 -2.16
CA GLY A 138 14.27 16.41 -1.15
C GLY A 138 13.75 15.00 -1.33
N HIS A 139 12.48 14.81 -0.96
CA HIS A 139 11.83 13.51 -0.95
C HIS A 139 10.51 13.54 -1.70
N ARG A 140 10.29 12.55 -2.56
CA ARG A 140 9.02 12.30 -3.23
C ARG A 140 7.90 12.11 -2.23
N VAL A 141 6.77 12.76 -2.48
CA VAL A 141 5.61 12.77 -1.61
C VAL A 141 4.82 11.46 -1.71
N VAL A 142 4.32 11.00 -0.57
CA VAL A 142 3.23 10.01 -0.52
C VAL A 142 2.09 10.52 0.34
N PHE A 143 0.90 10.56 -0.24
CA PHE A 143 -0.31 10.95 0.47
C PHE A 143 -0.86 9.81 1.31
N LEU A 144 -1.28 10.12 2.53
CA LEU A 144 -1.84 9.17 3.48
C LEU A 144 -3.20 9.65 3.99
N SER A 145 -4.17 8.74 4.10
CA SER A 145 -5.47 9.02 4.72
C SER A 145 -5.96 7.83 5.53
N SER A 146 -6.55 8.10 6.70
CA SER A 146 -7.09 7.06 7.59
C SER A 146 -8.07 7.69 8.57
N ASP A 147 -8.98 6.86 9.10
CA ASP A 147 -9.85 7.23 10.21
C ASP A 147 -9.18 6.94 11.58
N ASP A 148 -7.95 6.40 11.60
CA ASP A 148 -7.12 6.14 12.78
C ASP A 148 -5.81 6.97 12.70
N GLU A 149 -5.65 7.92 13.64
CA GLU A 149 -4.51 8.83 13.64
C GLU A 149 -3.19 8.15 13.98
N ASP A 150 -3.20 7.16 14.89
CA ASP A 150 -2.01 6.39 15.28
C ASP A 150 -1.51 5.53 14.12
N ALA A 151 -2.45 4.95 13.35
CA ALA A 151 -2.14 4.20 12.13
C ALA A 151 -1.48 5.12 11.11
N THR A 152 -2.05 6.33 10.91
CA THR A 152 -1.47 7.33 10.02
C THR A 152 -0.06 7.72 10.44
N ALA A 153 0.17 7.91 11.75
CA ALA A 153 1.50 8.21 12.27
C ALA A 153 2.50 7.08 12.02
N SER A 154 2.08 5.83 12.27
CA SER A 154 2.91 4.64 12.04
C SER A 154 3.27 4.44 10.56
N VAL A 155 2.29 4.60 9.66
CA VAL A 155 2.52 4.50 8.21
C VAL A 155 3.34 5.67 7.68
N ALA A 156 3.17 6.88 8.25
CA ALA A 156 4.05 8.01 7.93
C ALA A 156 5.49 7.76 8.34
N ALA A 157 5.73 7.14 9.51
CA ALA A 157 7.07 6.75 9.93
C ALA A 157 7.68 5.71 8.97
N LEU A 158 6.91 4.70 8.55
CA LEU A 158 7.32 3.75 7.52
C LEU A 158 7.66 4.45 6.20
N ALA A 159 6.80 5.36 5.72
CA ALA A 159 7.06 6.11 4.48
C ALA A 159 8.38 6.88 4.53
N LYS A 160 8.68 7.54 5.66
CA LYS A 160 9.97 8.21 5.90
C LYS A 160 11.13 7.24 5.89
N GLN A 161 11.01 6.09 6.56
CA GLN A 161 12.04 5.03 6.55
C GLN A 161 12.32 4.54 5.13
N LEU A 162 11.28 4.41 4.30
CA LEU A 162 11.38 4.07 2.87
C LEU A 162 11.95 5.20 2.01
N GLY A 163 12.17 6.39 2.57
CA GLY A 163 12.74 7.57 1.92
C GLY A 163 11.73 8.52 1.27
N PHE A 164 10.43 8.35 1.50
CA PHE A 164 9.38 9.25 1.00
C PHE A 164 9.04 10.36 2.02
N ALA A 165 8.43 11.44 1.54
CA ALA A 165 7.83 12.48 2.36
C ALA A 165 6.31 12.23 2.54
N PRO A 166 5.84 11.72 3.69
CA PRO A 166 4.42 11.53 3.90
C PRO A 166 3.69 12.88 4.06
N VAL A 167 2.54 13.00 3.40
CA VAL A 167 1.58 14.10 3.59
C VAL A 167 0.27 13.49 4.07
N LYS A 168 -0.15 13.86 5.28
CA LYS A 168 -1.43 13.41 5.86
C LYS A 168 -2.55 14.25 5.28
N LEU A 169 -3.57 13.61 4.70
CA LEU A 169 -4.74 14.28 4.12
C LEU A 169 -6.00 14.18 5.01
N GLY A 170 -5.88 13.61 6.22
CA GLY A 170 -7.02 13.40 7.11
C GLY A 170 -7.76 12.09 6.82
N LYS A 171 -9.09 12.12 6.98
CA LYS A 171 -9.95 10.93 6.97
C LYS A 171 -10.10 10.29 5.60
N LEU A 172 -10.55 9.02 5.57
CA LEU A 172 -10.73 8.28 4.32
C LEU A 172 -11.79 8.90 3.40
N ASN A 173 -12.84 9.51 3.97
CA ASN A 173 -13.92 10.19 3.24
C ASN A 173 -13.62 11.65 2.87
N GLU A 174 -12.52 12.20 3.36
CA GLU A 174 -12.07 13.56 3.07
C GLU A 174 -10.82 13.47 2.17
N GLY A 175 -9.63 13.39 2.77
CA GLY A 175 -8.36 13.29 2.07
C GLY A 175 -8.25 12.10 1.13
N GLY A 176 -8.87 10.98 1.49
CA GLY A 176 -8.87 9.78 0.65
C GLY A 176 -9.56 10.00 -0.71
N ALA A 177 -10.51 10.94 -0.80
CA ALA A 177 -11.17 11.30 -2.06
C ALA A 177 -10.21 12.00 -3.04
N LEU A 178 -9.22 12.75 -2.53
CA LEU A 178 -8.23 13.46 -3.37
C LEU A 178 -7.29 12.49 -4.10
N VAL A 179 -7.08 11.30 -3.54
CA VAL A 179 -6.26 10.21 -4.13
C VAL A 179 -7.12 9.02 -4.54
N HIS A 180 -8.41 9.21 -4.77
CA HIS A 180 -9.30 8.13 -5.19
C HIS A 180 -9.22 7.94 -6.70
N ALA A 181 -8.96 6.72 -7.18
CA ALA A 181 -9.05 6.38 -8.60
C ALA A 181 -10.17 5.35 -8.81
N ARG A 182 -11.27 5.78 -9.45
CA ARG A 182 -12.45 4.96 -9.77
C ARG A 182 -12.81 5.09 -11.24
N GLY A 183 -12.46 4.07 -12.03
CA GLY A 183 -12.76 4.07 -13.46
C GLY A 183 -12.12 5.26 -14.16
N ARG A 184 -12.96 6.18 -14.67
CA ARG A 184 -12.53 7.43 -15.32
C ARG A 184 -12.57 8.67 -14.40
N ALA A 185 -13.06 8.54 -13.17
CA ALA A 185 -13.13 9.62 -12.20
C ALA A 185 -11.98 9.49 -11.20
N TRP A 186 -11.01 10.41 -11.28
CA TRP A 186 -9.82 10.40 -10.45
C TRP A 186 -9.77 11.66 -9.59
N GLY A 187 -9.35 11.48 -8.34
CA GLY A 187 -9.05 12.58 -7.44
C GLY A 187 -7.86 13.39 -7.94
N GLN A 188 -7.83 14.67 -7.56
CA GLN A 188 -6.88 15.66 -8.07
C GLN A 188 -5.40 15.32 -7.81
N LEU A 189 -5.12 14.46 -6.84
CA LEU A 189 -3.77 14.05 -6.46
C LEU A 189 -3.31 12.74 -7.10
N ILE A 190 -4.15 12.08 -7.91
CA ILE A 190 -3.71 10.94 -8.73
C ILE A 190 -2.67 11.42 -9.75
N PHE A 191 -1.57 10.67 -9.85
CA PHE A 191 -0.41 10.92 -10.72
C PHE A 191 0.37 12.21 -10.47
N GLN A 192 0.07 12.93 -9.38
CA GLN A 192 0.88 14.07 -8.96
C GLN A 192 2.20 13.56 -8.34
N ASP A 193 3.30 13.69 -9.09
CA ASP A 193 4.65 13.42 -8.58
C ASP A 193 5.23 14.69 -7.93
N LEU A 194 4.92 14.89 -6.65
CA LEU A 194 5.37 16.04 -5.87
C LEU A 194 6.61 15.72 -5.03
N PHE A 195 7.40 16.74 -4.73
CA PHE A 195 8.61 16.64 -3.91
C PHE A 195 8.54 17.61 -2.74
N LYS A 196 8.97 17.15 -1.56
CA LYS A 196 9.16 17.99 -0.38
C LYS A 196 10.66 18.19 -0.18
N LYS A 197 11.14 19.42 -0.35
CA LYS A 197 12.53 19.79 -0.08
C LYS A 197 12.85 19.60 1.40
N GLU A 198 14.06 19.12 1.67
CA GLU A 198 14.61 19.24 3.02
C GLU A 198 15.06 20.69 3.26
N PRO A 199 14.88 21.23 4.48
CA PRO A 199 15.38 22.57 4.82
C PRO A 199 16.89 22.71 4.66
#